data_AF-A0A2N8K8B4-F1
#
_entry.id   AF-A0A2N8K8B4-F1
#
_cell.length_a   1.000
_cell.length_b   1.000
_cell.length_c   1.000
_cell.angle_alpha   90.00
_cell.angle_beta   90.00
_cell.angle_gamma   90.00
#
_symmetry.space_group_name_H-M   'P 1'
#
loop_
_entity.id
_entity.type
_entity.pdbx_description
1 polymer ?
#
loop_
_entity_poly.entity_id
_entity_poly.type
_entity_poly.pdbx_seq_one_letter_code
_entity_poly.pdbx_strand_id
1 'polypeptide(L)'
;MATLKRHWEGLLAGRWTYVHDRDLAEGEAPDGPEPEYRVLESQDEDGDVRRVQIKRIESPTAEIFRLGFTVQDVEQAISDLEAA
;
A
#
# COMPACT_ATOMS: atom_id res chain seq x y z
N MET A 1 -9.88 19.55 16.21
CA MET A 1 -8.64 19.32 15.43
C MET A 1 -8.29 17.85 15.27
N ALA A 2 -8.35 17.02 16.33
CA ALA A 2 -8.00 15.58 16.23
C ALA A 2 -8.72 14.82 15.10
N THR A 3 -10.01 15.08 14.87
CA THR A 3 -10.76 14.44 13.77
C THR A 3 -10.23 14.84 12.39
N LEU A 4 -9.93 16.13 12.17
CA LEU A 4 -9.39 16.62 10.90
C LEU A 4 -8.01 16.04 10.63
N LYS A 5 -7.14 16.01 11.64
CA LYS A 5 -5.81 15.37 11.53
C LYS A 5 -5.92 13.92 11.07
N ARG A 6 -6.83 13.14 11.67
CA ARG A 6 -7.07 11.75 11.26
C ARG A 6 -7.53 11.59 9.81
N HIS A 7 -8.24 12.57 9.24
CA HIS A 7 -8.63 12.49 7.83
C HIS A 7 -7.42 12.68 6.91
N TRP A 8 -6.54 13.62 7.23
CA TRP A 8 -5.28 13.79 6.50
C TRP A 8 -4.36 12.58 6.63
N GLU A 9 -4.19 12.06 7.85
CA GLU A 9 -3.45 10.81 8.09
C GLU A 9 -4.05 9.64 7.29
N GLY A 10 -5.38 9.58 7.18
CA GLY A 10 -6.10 8.59 6.38
C GLY A 10 -5.83 8.70 4.89
N LEU A 11 -5.80 9.92 4.32
CA LEU A 11 -5.44 10.14 2.92
C LEU A 11 -4.00 9.68 2.64
N LEU A 12 -3.06 10.01 3.53
CA LEU A 12 -1.67 9.62 3.39
C LEU A 12 -1.49 8.10 3.52
N ALA A 13 -2.11 7.47 4.52
CA ALA A 13 -2.01 6.04 4.75
C ALA A 13 -2.70 5.22 3.65
N GLY A 14 -3.81 5.72 3.10
CA GLY A 14 -4.61 5.06 2.07
C GLY A 14 -4.04 5.15 0.64
N ARG A 15 -2.86 5.76 0.45
CA ARG A 15 -2.29 5.96 -0.90
C ARG A 15 -1.71 4.72 -1.55
N TRP A 16 -1.63 3.61 -0.83
CA TRP A 16 -0.91 2.42 -1.26
C TRP A 16 -1.84 1.35 -1.79
N THR A 17 -1.37 0.58 -2.78
CA THR A 17 -2.00 -0.65 -3.25
C THR A 17 -0.94 -1.72 -3.46
N TYR A 18 -1.38 -2.98 -3.60
CA TYR A 18 -0.52 -4.06 -4.04
C TYR A 18 -0.81 -4.40 -5.50
N VAL A 19 0.25 -4.65 -6.26
CA VAL A 19 0.18 -5.12 -7.64
C VAL A 19 0.95 -6.42 -7.79
N HIS A 20 0.55 -7.24 -8.77
CA HIS A 20 1.30 -8.43 -9.14
C HIS A 20 2.73 -8.05 -9.53
N ASP A 21 3.71 -8.72 -8.93
CA ASP A 21 5.12 -8.53 -9.25
C ASP A 21 5.66 -9.75 -10.02
N ARG A 22 5.68 -10.94 -9.40
CA ARG A 22 6.12 -12.20 -10.05
C ARG A 22 5.58 -13.45 -9.38
N ASP A 23 5.58 -14.57 -10.11
CA ASP A 23 5.40 -15.90 -9.53
C ASP A 23 6.66 -16.34 -8.75
N LEU A 24 6.47 -17.11 -7.69
CA LEU A 24 7.53 -17.69 -6.86
C LEU A 24 7.58 -19.21 -7.03
N ALA A 25 8.79 -19.76 -7.10
CA ALA A 25 8.99 -21.20 -7.05
C ALA A 25 8.70 -21.76 -5.64
N GLU A 26 8.62 -23.09 -5.54
CA GLU A 26 8.45 -23.77 -4.26
C GLU A 26 9.61 -23.42 -3.30
N GLY A 27 9.28 -23.02 -2.08
CA GLY A 27 10.26 -22.64 -1.06
C GLY A 27 11.01 -21.34 -1.33
N GLU A 28 10.77 -20.66 -2.46
CA GLU A 28 11.41 -19.38 -2.75
C GLU A 28 10.93 -18.29 -1.79
N ALA A 29 11.87 -17.47 -1.32
CA ALA A 29 11.59 -16.31 -0.48
C ALA A 29 11.17 -15.10 -1.33
N PRO A 30 10.31 -14.21 -0.80
CA PRO A 30 10.04 -12.95 -1.47
C PRO A 30 11.27 -12.05 -1.52
N ASP A 31 11.28 -11.09 -2.44
CA ASP A 31 12.39 -10.17 -2.69
C ASP A 31 12.63 -9.17 -1.55
N GLY A 32 11.71 -9.08 -0.59
CA GLY A 32 11.83 -8.20 0.55
C GLY A 32 10.81 -8.49 1.66
N PRO A 33 10.88 -7.73 2.75
CA PRO A 33 9.97 -7.87 3.88
C PRO A 33 8.60 -7.26 3.57
N GLU A 34 7.63 -7.59 4.43
CA GLU A 34 6.42 -6.80 4.55
C GLU A 34 6.72 -5.43 5.19
N PRO A 35 6.01 -4.35 4.78
CA PRO A 35 4.86 -4.36 3.86
C PRO A 35 5.23 -4.15 2.38
N GLU A 36 6.51 -4.05 2.01
CA GLU A 36 6.91 -3.75 0.62
C GLU A 36 6.57 -4.91 -0.33
N TYR A 37 6.73 -6.14 0.14
CA TYR A 37 6.43 -7.36 -0.59
C TYR A 37 5.56 -8.30 0.24
N ARG A 38 4.57 -8.93 -0.40
CA ARG A 38 3.73 -9.98 0.20
C ARG A 38 3.64 -11.18 -0.71
N VAL A 39 3.45 -12.36 -0.11
CA VAL A 39 3.18 -13.59 -0.84
C VAL A 39 1.72 -13.95 -0.69
N LEU A 40 1.04 -14.19 -1.81
CA LEU A 40 -0.29 -14.78 -1.87
C LEU A 40 -0.14 -16.23 -2.33
N GLU A 41 -0.82 -17.13 -1.65
CA GLU A 41 -0.88 -18.55 -2.01
C GLU A 41 -2.31 -18.89 -2.40
N SER A 42 -2.47 -19.53 -3.56
CA SER A 42 -3.76 -20.02 -4.04
C SER A 42 -3.59 -21.45 -4.52
N GLN A 43 -4.49 -22.33 -4.12
CA GLN A 43 -4.55 -23.69 -4.62
C GLN A 43 -5.47 -23.73 -5.84
N ASP A 44 -5.04 -24.40 -6.92
CA ASP A 44 -5.88 -24.66 -8.07
C ASP A 44 -6.76 -25.91 -7.87
N GLU A 45 -7.58 -26.24 -8.88
CA GLU A 45 -8.50 -27.38 -8.83
C GLU A 45 -7.79 -28.74 -8.80
N ASP A 46 -6.54 -28.80 -9.28
CA ASP A 46 -5.71 -30.00 -9.32
C ASP A 46 -4.90 -30.20 -8.03
N GLY A 47 -4.94 -29.20 -7.13
CA GLY A 47 -4.31 -29.24 -5.82
C GLY A 47 -2.92 -28.61 -5.78
N ASP A 48 -2.42 -28.08 -6.89
CA ASP A 48 -1.14 -27.41 -6.97
C ASP A 48 -1.21 -26.02 -6.32
N VAL A 49 -0.17 -25.69 -5.55
CA VAL A 49 -0.08 -24.40 -4.85
C VAL A 49 0.67 -23.40 -5.73
N ARG A 50 -0.05 -22.41 -6.24
CA ARG A 50 0.56 -21.25 -6.90
C ARG A 50 0.91 -20.19 -5.85
N ARG A 51 2.17 -19.76 -5.85
CA ARG A 51 2.68 -18.70 -4.99
C ARG A 51 3.00 -17.47 -5.82
N VAL A 52 2.41 -16.33 -5.45
CA VAL A 52 2.57 -15.06 -6.17
C VAL A 52 3.11 -14.01 -5.21
N GLN A 53 4.20 -13.36 -5.61
CA GLN A 53 4.66 -12.14 -4.97
C GLN A 53 3.87 -10.93 -5.50
N ILE A 54 3.35 -10.13 -4.58
CA ILE A 54 2.77 -8.82 -4.85
C ILE A 54 3.63 -7.74 -4.21
N LYS A 55 3.79 -6.62 -4.91
CA LYS A 55 4.58 -5.47 -4.47
C LYS A 55 3.68 -4.31 -4.10
N ARG A 56 3.98 -3.64 -2.98
CA ARG A 56 3.32 -2.42 -2.57
C ARG A 56 3.83 -1.25 -3.40
N ILE A 57 2.91 -0.51 -4.00
CA ILE A 57 3.19 0.70 -4.79
C ILE A 57 2.26 1.83 -4.36
N GLU A 58 2.65 3.06 -4.65
CA GLU A 58 1.70 4.17 -4.58
C GLU A 58 0.63 3.98 -5.67
N SER A 59 -0.63 3.99 -5.27
CA SER A 59 -1.75 3.82 -6.17
C SER A 59 -1.94 5.11 -6.97
N PRO A 60 -1.87 5.08 -8.31
CA PRO A 60 -2.08 6.26 -9.14
C PRO A 60 -3.51 6.80 -9.05
N THR A 61 -4.44 6.02 -8.50
CA THR A 61 -5.86 6.36 -8.34
C THR A 61 -6.29 6.52 -6.87
N ALA A 62 -5.32 6.62 -5.95
CA ALA A 62 -5.58 6.90 -4.55
C ALA A 62 -6.42 8.18 -4.36
N GLU A 63 -7.24 8.20 -3.31
CA GLU A 63 -8.12 9.35 -3.01
C GLU A 63 -7.33 10.66 -2.87
N ILE A 64 -6.14 10.62 -2.27
CA ILE A 64 -5.23 11.77 -2.16
C ILE A 64 -4.99 12.45 -3.52
N PHE A 65 -4.67 11.67 -4.56
CA PHE A 65 -4.41 12.18 -5.90
C PHE A 65 -5.70 12.55 -6.64
N ARG A 66 -6.79 11.80 -6.43
CA ARG A 66 -8.11 12.14 -7.00
C ARG A 66 -8.65 13.47 -6.49
N LEU A 67 -8.32 13.83 -5.26
CA LEU A 67 -8.67 15.13 -4.66
C LEU A 67 -7.71 16.26 -5.08
N GLY A 68 -6.66 15.97 -5.85
CA GLY A 68 -5.70 16.96 -6.33
C GLY A 68 -4.61 17.32 -5.32
N PHE A 69 -4.45 16.56 -4.24
CA PHE A 69 -3.37 16.76 -3.28
C PHE A 69 -2.12 15.97 -3.66
N THR A 70 -0.96 16.55 -3.38
CA THR A 70 0.31 15.83 -3.33
C THR A 70 0.54 15.25 -1.93
N VAL A 71 1.49 14.31 -1.81
CA VAL A 71 1.95 13.80 -0.50
C VAL A 71 2.44 14.95 0.38
N GLN A 72 3.20 15.88 -0.19
CA GLN A 72 3.75 17.02 0.52
C GLN A 72 2.65 17.94 1.07
N ASP A 73 1.57 18.19 0.31
CA ASP A 73 0.45 19.01 0.78
C ASP A 73 -0.20 18.39 2.03
N VAL A 74 -0.37 17.07 2.03
CA VAL A 74 -0.98 16.34 3.16
C VAL A 74 -0.04 16.32 4.37
N GLU A 75 1.24 16.08 4.17
CA GLU A 75 2.25 16.11 5.24
C GLU A 75 2.31 17.49 5.91
N GLN A 76 2.29 18.56 5.11
CA GLN A 76 2.25 19.92 5.63
C GLN A 76 0.98 20.19 6.44
N ALA A 77 -0.20 19.79 5.93
CA ALA A 77 -1.46 19.97 6.64
C ALA A 77 -1.50 19.22 7.98
N ILE A 78 -0.87 18.04 8.08
CA ILE A 78 -0.73 17.31 9.35
C ILE A 78 0.19 18.09 10.30
N SER A 79 1.34 18.55 9.81
CA SER A 79 2.32 19.28 10.63
C SER A 79 1.73 20.59 11.20
N ASP A 80 0.98 21.34 10.39
CA ASP A 80 0.31 22.57 10.83
C ASP A 80 -0.72 22.29 11.94
N LEU A 81 -1.42 21.15 11.88
CA LEU A 81 -2.38 20.74 12.90
C LEU A 81 -1.73 20.20 14.18
N GLU A 82 -0.48 19.76 14.13
CA GLU A 82 0.29 19.33 15.31
C GLU A 82 0.94 20.52 16.02
N ALA A 83 1.23 21.59 15.29
CA ALA A 83 1.80 22.82 15.83
C ALA A 83 0.75 23.78 16.45
N ALA A 84 -0.54 23.56 16.15
CA ALA A 84 -1.68 24.34 16.64
C ALA A 84 -2.22 23.83 17.98
#